data_AF-A0A2N2ZVM7-F1
#
_entry.id   AF-A0A2N2ZVM7-F1
#
_cell.length_a   1.000
_cell.length_b   1.000
_cell.length_c   1.000
_cell.angle_alpha   90.00
_cell.angle_beta   90.00
_cell.angle_gamma   90.00
#
_symmetry.space_group_name_H-M   'P 1'
#
loop_
_entity.id
_entity.type
_entity.pdbx_description
1 polymer ?
#
loop_
_entity_poly.entity_id
_entity_poly.type
_entity_poly.pdbx_seq_one_letter_code
_entity_poly.pdbx_strand_id
1 'polypeptide(L)'
;MPREDEFTKDDKKGSERMKKIIVYFFLALNIGCTLKKETVITSYRPTQSSQKYYLDLPKGFSLKGFSISTENENHYIYDDSSFIYITKFKNTPNYYNIKKMGDSILNFRFQNEELVSEINQLTNQTIINPLPDTLELSGKQENGLYWKDLKVGEISVGYVNVKPEEVFLFDKTISTLRKRKKQKSGGYL
;
A
#
# COMPACT_ATOMS: atom_id res chain seq x y z
N MET A 1 56.09 41.25 26.50
CA MET A 1 54.91 41.63 25.70
C MET A 1 54.68 40.54 24.66
N PRO A 2 53.55 39.81 24.70
CA PRO A 2 53.20 38.87 23.64
C PRO A 2 52.90 39.64 22.34
N ARG A 3 53.30 39.11 21.19
CA ARG A 3 53.06 39.69 19.86
C ARG A 3 51.57 39.60 19.51
N GLU A 4 50.98 40.67 18.97
CA GLU A 4 49.56 40.78 18.60
C GLU A 4 49.08 39.66 17.64
N ASP A 5 50.03 39.02 16.96
CA ASP A 5 49.82 37.93 16.00
C ASP A 5 49.36 36.61 16.63
N GLU A 6 49.60 36.38 17.93
CA GLU A 6 49.18 35.15 18.63
C GLU A 6 47.71 35.17 19.04
N PHE A 7 47.13 36.35 19.34
CA PHE A 7 45.76 36.47 19.81
C PHE A 7 44.72 36.13 18.72
N THR A 8 45.02 36.42 17.45
CA THR A 8 44.07 36.26 16.34
C THR A 8 43.97 34.84 15.75
N LYS A 9 44.97 33.97 16.02
CA LYS A 9 44.96 32.58 15.53
C LYS A 9 44.09 31.65 16.38
N ASP A 10 44.04 31.86 17.69
CA ASP A 10 43.25 31.03 18.59
C ASP A 10 41.75 31.28 18.45
N ASP A 11 41.33 32.52 18.21
CA ASP A 11 39.92 32.88 17.96
C ASP A 11 39.38 32.26 16.66
N LYS A 12 40.17 32.29 15.57
CA LYS A 12 39.79 31.66 14.29
C LYS A 12 39.67 30.14 14.40
N LYS A 13 40.54 29.51 15.19
CA LYS A 13 40.53 28.06 15.45
C LYS A 13 39.33 27.65 16.31
N GLY A 14 38.92 28.49 17.27
CA GLY A 14 37.70 28.31 18.06
C GLY A 14 36.43 28.40 17.20
N SER A 15 36.35 29.39 16.31
CA SER A 15 35.22 29.57 15.38
C SER A 15 35.03 28.38 14.45
N GLU A 16 36.11 27.86 13.85
CA GLU A 16 36.05 26.69 12.96
C GLU A 16 35.67 25.39 13.69
N ARG A 17 36.11 25.22 14.94
CA ARG A 17 35.67 24.10 15.79
C ARG A 17 34.18 24.20 16.12
N MET A 18 33.69 25.39 16.43
CA MET A 18 32.28 25.63 16.75
C MET A 18 31.37 25.38 15.53
N LYS A 19 31.78 25.84 14.33
CA LYS A 19 31.08 25.53 13.07
C LYS A 19 31.01 24.03 12.80
N LYS A 20 32.12 23.31 12.99
CA LYS A 20 32.14 21.84 12.83
C LYS A 20 31.21 21.15 13.83
N ILE A 21 31.19 21.56 15.10
CA ILE A 21 30.28 21.02 16.11
C ILE A 21 28.82 21.26 15.73
N ILE A 22 28.48 22.46 15.25
CA ILE A 22 27.13 22.79 14.79
C ILE A 22 26.73 21.89 13.60
N VAL A 23 27.62 21.70 12.62
CA VAL A 23 27.38 20.82 11.47
C VAL A 23 27.17 19.36 11.91
N TYR A 24 28.00 18.85 12.83
CA TYR A 24 27.83 17.50 13.38
C TYR A 24 26.53 17.35 14.19
N PHE A 25 26.11 18.38 14.92
CA PHE A 25 24.85 18.39 15.65
C PHE A 25 23.64 18.34 14.69
N PHE A 26 23.67 19.10 13.59
CA PHE A 26 22.64 19.03 12.54
C PHE A 26 22.65 17.70 11.77
N LEU A 27 23.81 17.08 11.57
CA LEU A 27 23.93 15.75 10.97
C LEU A 27 23.38 14.64 11.89
N ALA A 28 23.57 14.75 13.21
CA ALA A 28 23.07 13.78 14.18
C ALA A 28 21.54 13.85 14.37
N LEU A 29 20.92 15.01 14.14
CA LEU A 29 19.46 15.20 14.26
C LEU A 29 18.66 14.64 13.08
N ASN A 30 19.31 14.21 11.99
CA ASN A 30 18.66 13.56 10.84
C ASN A 30 18.61 12.03 10.95
N ILE A 31 19.03 11.44 12.09
CA ILE A 31 18.70 10.06 12.41
C ILE A 31 17.26 10.04 12.91
N GLY A 32 16.34 10.28 11.96
CA GLY A 32 14.90 10.28 12.17
C GLY A 32 14.49 8.96 12.82
N CYS A 33 13.92 9.10 14.00
CA CYS A 33 13.36 8.03 14.81
C CYS A 33 12.32 7.26 13.97
N THR A 34 12.64 6.03 13.53
CA THR A 34 11.65 5.13 12.94
C THR A 34 10.72 4.66 14.05
N LEU A 35 9.76 5.50 14.42
CA LEU A 35 8.69 5.13 15.34
C LEU A 35 7.94 3.97 14.67
N LYS A 36 8.17 2.76 15.18
CA LYS A 36 7.52 1.55 14.66
C LYS A 36 6.03 1.69 14.97
N LYS A 37 5.24 2.20 14.03
CA LYS A 37 3.77 2.28 14.19
C LYS A 37 3.27 0.88 14.52
N GLU A 38 2.59 0.75 15.66
CA GLU A 38 2.01 -0.51 16.09
C GLU A 38 0.96 -0.96 15.07
N THR A 39 0.93 -2.27 14.79
CA THR A 39 0.00 -2.86 13.83
C THR A 39 -1.00 -3.78 14.52
N VAL A 40 -2.18 -3.93 13.93
CA VAL A 40 -3.21 -4.89 14.32
C VAL A 40 -3.56 -5.79 13.13
N ILE A 41 -3.69 -7.09 13.40
CA ILE A 41 -4.12 -8.05 12.38
C ILE A 41 -5.62 -7.94 12.23
N THR A 42 -6.09 -7.57 11.04
CA THR A 42 -7.50 -7.63 10.68
C THR A 42 -7.76 -8.78 9.74
N SER A 43 -9.02 -9.18 9.65
CA SER A 43 -9.41 -10.26 8.77
C SER A 43 -10.63 -9.91 7.94
N TYR A 44 -10.62 -10.36 6.70
CA TYR A 44 -11.68 -10.17 5.74
C TYR A 44 -12.08 -11.53 5.16
N ARG A 45 -13.38 -11.74 4.99
CA ARG A 45 -13.92 -12.91 4.30
C ARG A 45 -14.88 -12.40 3.23
N PRO A 46 -14.59 -12.63 1.93
CA PRO A 46 -15.54 -12.33 0.88
C PRO A 46 -16.83 -13.11 1.10
N THR A 47 -17.95 -12.48 0.83
CA THR A 47 -19.26 -13.15 0.83
C THR A 47 -19.23 -14.32 -0.16
N GLN A 48 -19.84 -15.45 0.23
CA GLN A 48 -19.84 -16.72 -0.52
C GLN A 48 -18.46 -17.37 -0.74
N SER A 49 -17.39 -16.87 -0.11
CA SER A 49 -16.07 -17.51 -0.13
C SER A 49 -15.74 -18.17 1.20
N SER A 50 -15.24 -19.40 1.15
CA SER A 50 -14.65 -20.06 2.33
C SER A 50 -13.25 -19.50 2.66
N GLN A 51 -12.66 -18.73 1.74
CA GLN A 51 -11.34 -18.16 1.90
C GLN A 51 -11.39 -16.96 2.83
N LYS A 52 -10.51 -16.97 3.83
CA LYS A 52 -10.31 -15.84 4.75
C LYS A 52 -8.96 -15.19 4.44
N TYR A 53 -8.93 -13.87 4.43
CA TYR A 53 -7.76 -13.04 4.20
C TYR A 53 -7.42 -12.30 5.49
N TYR A 54 -6.13 -12.01 5.68
CA TYR A 54 -5.60 -11.26 6.80
C TYR A 54 -4.68 -10.16 6.30
N LEU A 55 -4.67 -9.04 7.03
CA LEU A 55 -3.87 -7.86 6.75
C LEU A 55 -3.36 -7.26 8.06
N ASP A 56 -2.11 -6.81 8.08
CA ASP A 56 -1.49 -6.18 9.25
C ASP A 56 -1.55 -4.67 9.08
N LEU A 57 -2.58 -4.05 9.70
CA LEU A 57 -2.90 -2.64 9.54
C LEU A 57 -2.24 -1.77 10.61
N PRO A 58 -1.72 -0.59 10.27
CA PRO A 58 -1.34 0.43 11.25
C PRO A 58 -2.54 0.78 12.14
N LYS A 59 -2.34 0.86 13.46
CA LYS A 59 -3.40 1.28 14.40
C LYS A 59 -3.87 2.72 14.11
N GLY A 60 -5.05 3.07 14.62
CA GLY A 60 -5.64 4.41 14.50
C GLY A 60 -6.63 4.56 13.34
N PHE A 61 -7.17 3.46 12.80
CA PHE A 61 -8.22 3.52 11.79
C PHE A 61 -9.62 3.37 12.41
N SER A 62 -10.63 3.92 11.72
CA SER A 62 -12.04 3.56 11.88
C SER A 62 -12.45 2.57 10.79
N LEU A 63 -13.17 1.51 11.14
CA LEU A 63 -13.66 0.51 10.18
C LEU A 63 -15.05 0.90 9.66
N LYS A 64 -15.21 0.96 8.34
CA LYS A 64 -16.51 1.07 7.67
C LYS A 64 -16.73 -0.12 6.74
N GLY A 65 -17.81 -0.87 6.95
CA GLY A 65 -18.17 -2.01 6.11
C GLY A 65 -19.32 -1.67 5.16
N PHE A 66 -19.27 -2.19 3.95
CA PHE A 66 -20.32 -2.13 2.95
C PHE A 66 -20.64 -3.53 2.46
N SER A 67 -21.92 -3.83 2.27
CA SER A 67 -22.38 -5.12 1.74
C SER A 67 -23.55 -4.87 0.80
N ILE A 68 -23.47 -5.37 -0.43
CA ILE A 68 -24.56 -5.33 -1.41
C ILE A 68 -24.67 -6.72 -2.02
N SER A 69 -25.83 -7.36 -1.85
CA SER A 69 -26.10 -8.71 -2.37
C SER A 69 -24.99 -9.72 -1.98
N THR A 70 -24.16 -10.14 -2.92
CA THR A 70 -23.10 -11.15 -2.76
C THR A 70 -21.70 -10.56 -2.65
N GLU A 71 -21.58 -9.23 -2.61
CA GLU A 71 -20.31 -8.52 -2.56
C GLU A 71 -20.22 -7.70 -1.28
N ASN A 72 -19.00 -7.62 -0.74
CA ASN A 72 -18.71 -6.88 0.47
C ASN A 72 -17.36 -6.15 0.36
N GLU A 73 -17.20 -5.16 1.22
CA GLU A 73 -16.05 -4.27 1.25
C GLU A 73 -15.82 -3.74 2.67
N ASN A 74 -14.55 -3.67 3.07
CA ASN A 74 -14.14 -2.99 4.29
C ASN A 74 -13.22 -1.82 3.93
N HIS A 75 -13.45 -0.66 4.54
CA HIS A 75 -12.55 0.50 4.54
C HIS A 75 -11.98 0.71 5.95
N TYR A 76 -10.68 0.89 6.02
CA TYR A 76 -9.92 1.22 7.24
C TYR A 76 -9.42 2.66 7.09
N ILE A 77 -10.19 3.60 7.65
CA ILE A 77 -10.07 5.04 7.39
C ILE A 77 -9.26 5.71 8.50
N TYR A 78 -8.24 6.47 8.13
CA TYR A 78 -7.39 7.25 9.05
C TYR A 78 -7.84 8.71 9.12
N ASP A 79 -7.38 9.43 10.16
CA ASP A 79 -7.80 10.81 10.45
C ASP A 79 -7.49 11.81 9.32
N ASP A 80 -6.46 11.53 8.53
CA ASP A 80 -6.08 12.36 7.39
C ASP A 80 -6.82 11.99 6.09
N SER A 81 -7.90 11.21 6.20
CA SER A 81 -8.76 10.74 5.11
C SER A 81 -8.08 9.77 4.12
N SER A 82 -6.83 9.36 4.39
CA SER A 82 -6.27 8.18 3.75
C SER A 82 -7.00 6.93 4.25
N PHE A 83 -7.11 5.92 3.39
CA PHE A 83 -7.72 4.65 3.82
C PHE A 83 -7.19 3.47 3.03
N ILE A 84 -7.23 2.31 3.67
CA ILE A 84 -7.02 1.01 3.04
C ILE A 84 -8.37 0.35 2.82
N TYR A 85 -8.56 -0.29 1.66
CA TYR A 85 -9.74 -1.08 1.38
C TYR A 85 -9.40 -2.53 1.05
N ILE A 86 -10.35 -3.43 1.32
CA ILE A 86 -10.37 -4.79 0.80
C ILE A 86 -11.79 -5.12 0.37
N THR A 87 -11.95 -5.59 -0.88
CA THR A 87 -13.26 -5.65 -1.54
C THR A 87 -13.36 -6.79 -2.54
N LYS A 88 -14.61 -7.23 -2.78
CA LYS A 88 -14.97 -8.07 -3.94
C LYS A 88 -15.70 -7.27 -5.02
N PHE A 89 -16.08 -6.00 -4.76
CA PHE A 89 -16.76 -5.17 -5.74
C PHE A 89 -15.91 -4.96 -7.01
N LYS A 90 -16.58 -5.04 -8.17
CA LYS A 90 -15.96 -4.64 -9.45
C LYS A 90 -15.61 -3.16 -9.48
N ASN A 91 -16.44 -2.30 -8.88
CA ASN A 91 -16.15 -0.88 -8.75
C ASN A 91 -15.32 -0.63 -7.50
N THR A 92 -13.99 -0.73 -7.59
CA THR A 92 -13.12 -0.48 -6.45
C THR A 92 -13.04 1.02 -6.16
N PRO A 93 -12.63 1.42 -4.93
CA PRO A 93 -12.37 2.83 -4.63
C PRO A 93 -11.37 3.51 -5.60
N ASN A 94 -10.51 2.74 -6.26
CA ASN A 94 -9.57 3.21 -7.27
C ASN A 94 -10.06 3.13 -8.71
N TYR A 95 -11.32 2.76 -8.97
CA TYR A 95 -11.86 2.61 -10.33
C TYR A 95 -11.61 3.85 -11.20
N TYR A 96 -11.91 5.05 -10.68
CA TYR A 96 -11.70 6.29 -11.44
C TYR A 96 -10.22 6.61 -11.67
N ASN A 97 -9.35 6.27 -10.71
CA ASN A 97 -7.91 6.43 -10.87
C ASN A 97 -7.37 5.51 -11.97
N ILE A 98 -7.83 4.26 -12.02
CA ILE A 98 -7.48 3.28 -13.06
C ILE A 98 -8.05 3.72 -14.42
N LYS A 99 -9.28 4.25 -14.46
CA LYS A 99 -9.89 4.78 -15.69
C LYS A 99 -9.05 5.88 -16.32
N LYS A 100 -8.46 6.77 -15.50
CA LYS A 100 -7.55 7.82 -15.99
C LYS A 100 -6.26 7.28 -16.64
N MET A 101 -5.88 6.02 -16.39
CA MET A 101 -4.74 5.39 -17.06
C MET A 101 -5.05 4.99 -18.51
N GLY A 102 -6.33 4.95 -18.89
CA GLY A 102 -6.80 4.64 -20.24
C GLY A 102 -7.72 3.42 -20.29
N ASP A 103 -8.59 3.39 -21.30
CA ASP A 103 -9.65 2.38 -21.43
C ASP A 103 -9.11 0.96 -21.58
N SER A 104 -7.96 0.78 -22.23
CA SER A 104 -7.33 -0.55 -22.37
C SER A 104 -6.93 -1.13 -21.02
N ILE A 105 -6.38 -0.31 -20.12
CA ILE A 105 -5.98 -0.75 -18.77
C ILE A 105 -7.21 -1.01 -17.91
N LEU A 106 -8.22 -0.14 -18.00
CA LEU A 106 -9.49 -0.31 -17.31
C LEU A 106 -10.18 -1.63 -17.70
N ASN A 107 -10.33 -1.87 -19.00
CA ASN A 107 -10.99 -3.05 -19.54
C ASN A 107 -10.22 -4.32 -19.16
N PHE A 108 -8.89 -4.30 -19.23
CA PHE A 108 -8.07 -5.43 -18.80
C PHE A 108 -8.22 -5.72 -17.29
N ARG A 109 -8.16 -4.68 -16.44
CA ARG A 109 -8.26 -4.81 -14.98
C ARG A 109 -9.63 -5.31 -14.50
N PHE A 110 -10.70 -4.94 -15.19
CA PHE A 110 -12.09 -5.25 -14.80
C PHE A 110 -12.79 -6.20 -15.77
N GLN A 111 -12.03 -6.99 -16.55
CA GLN A 111 -12.60 -7.98 -17.46
C GLN A 111 -13.41 -9.06 -16.74
N ASN A 112 -14.34 -9.68 -17.46
CA ASN A 112 -15.07 -10.84 -16.96
C ASN A 112 -14.19 -12.10 -17.11
N GLU A 113 -13.46 -12.46 -16.04
CA GLU A 113 -12.51 -13.58 -16.02
C GLU A 113 -13.15 -14.93 -16.42
N GLU A 114 -14.41 -15.18 -16.04
CA GLU A 114 -15.15 -16.40 -16.39
C GLU A 114 -15.41 -16.46 -17.90
N LEU A 115 -15.95 -15.37 -18.46
CA LEU A 115 -16.21 -15.26 -19.89
C LEU A 115 -14.92 -15.36 -20.72
N VAL A 116 -13.83 -14.74 -20.25
CA VAL A 116 -12.50 -14.83 -20.89
C VAL A 116 -12.02 -16.27 -20.94
N SER A 117 -12.19 -17.00 -19.83
CA SER A 117 -11.85 -18.43 -19.76
C SER A 117 -12.71 -19.26 -20.73
N GLU A 118 -14.02 -19.03 -20.78
CA GLU A 118 -14.93 -19.74 -21.68
C GLU A 118 -14.59 -19.51 -23.16
N ILE A 119 -14.35 -18.26 -23.57
CA ILE A 119 -13.99 -17.92 -24.95
C ILE A 119 -12.69 -18.61 -25.37
N ASN A 120 -11.66 -18.54 -24.52
CA ASN A 120 -10.38 -19.17 -24.82
C ASN A 120 -10.48 -20.71 -24.91
N GLN A 121 -11.35 -21.32 -24.08
CA GLN A 121 -11.64 -22.75 -24.15
C GLN A 121 -12.39 -23.13 -25.44
N LEU A 122 -13.43 -22.37 -25.81
CA LEU A 122 -14.23 -22.64 -27.01
C LEU A 122 -13.40 -22.54 -28.31
N THR A 123 -12.40 -21.66 -28.32
CA THR A 123 -11.57 -21.41 -29.50
C THR A 123 -10.28 -22.23 -29.53
N ASN A 124 -9.98 -22.97 -28.46
CA ASN A 124 -8.69 -23.65 -28.25
C ASN A 124 -7.47 -22.75 -28.49
N GLN A 125 -7.62 -21.44 -28.27
CA GLN A 125 -6.61 -20.42 -28.50
C GLN A 125 -6.74 -19.33 -27.44
N THR A 126 -5.62 -18.69 -27.08
CA THR A 126 -5.66 -17.49 -26.23
C THR A 126 -5.92 -16.27 -27.10
N ILE A 127 -7.20 -16.00 -27.36
CA ILE A 127 -7.62 -14.81 -28.12
C ILE A 127 -7.68 -13.58 -27.19
N ILE A 128 -8.10 -13.80 -25.94
CA ILE A 128 -8.17 -12.74 -24.92
C ILE A 128 -7.19 -13.09 -23.82
N ASN A 129 -6.30 -12.16 -23.48
CA ASN A 129 -5.31 -12.38 -22.43
C ASN A 129 -6.00 -12.50 -21.06
N PRO A 130 -5.88 -13.64 -20.36
CA PRO A 130 -6.40 -13.77 -19.00
C PRO A 130 -5.65 -12.82 -18.05
N LEU A 131 -6.32 -12.43 -16.97
CA LEU A 131 -5.65 -11.69 -15.90
C LEU A 131 -4.60 -12.61 -15.25
N PRO A 132 -3.42 -12.08 -14.89
CA PRO A 132 -2.49 -12.81 -14.04
C PRO A 132 -3.10 -13.02 -12.65
N ASP A 133 -2.55 -13.98 -11.89
CA ASP A 133 -2.97 -14.26 -10.49
C ASP A 133 -2.94 -13.01 -9.60
N THR A 134 -2.01 -12.10 -9.90
CA THR A 134 -1.85 -10.82 -9.23
C THR A 134 -1.66 -9.70 -10.26
N LEU A 135 -2.42 -8.61 -10.12
CA LEU A 135 -2.23 -7.40 -10.91
C LEU A 135 -2.15 -6.19 -9.96
N GLU A 136 -1.04 -5.46 -10.04
CA GLU A 136 -0.82 -4.22 -9.28
C GLU A 136 -0.90 -3.02 -10.21
N LEU A 137 -1.68 -2.02 -9.82
CA LEU A 137 -1.75 -0.70 -10.43
C LEU A 137 -1.57 0.34 -9.34
N SER A 138 -0.81 1.39 -9.62
CA SER A 138 -0.62 2.49 -8.67
C SER A 138 -0.32 3.78 -9.40
N GLY A 139 -0.44 4.89 -8.69
CA GLY A 139 -0.13 6.19 -9.25
C GLY A 139 -0.30 7.32 -8.24
N LYS A 140 -0.21 8.53 -8.79
CA LYS A 140 -0.37 9.78 -8.07
C LYS A 140 -1.59 10.52 -8.61
N GLN A 141 -2.44 10.99 -7.71
CA GLN A 141 -3.60 11.83 -8.00
C GLN A 141 -3.14 13.26 -8.31
N GLU A 142 -4.02 14.06 -8.93
CA GLU A 142 -3.77 15.47 -9.25
C GLU A 142 -3.47 16.33 -8.01
N ASN A 143 -4.08 15.99 -6.86
CA ASN A 143 -3.83 16.64 -5.58
C ASN A 143 -2.50 16.23 -4.91
N GLY A 144 -1.71 15.38 -5.58
CA GLY A 144 -0.41 14.93 -5.11
C GLY A 144 -0.42 13.72 -4.17
N LEU A 145 -1.58 13.19 -3.82
CA LEU A 145 -1.73 12.00 -3.00
C LEU A 145 -1.59 10.72 -3.84
N TYR A 146 -1.22 9.62 -3.19
CA TYR A 146 -0.93 8.34 -3.82
C TYR A 146 -2.07 7.35 -3.65
N TRP A 147 -2.19 6.47 -4.64
CA TRP A 147 -3.14 5.37 -4.63
C TRP A 147 -2.49 4.09 -5.16
N LYS A 148 -3.01 2.95 -4.69
CA LYS A 148 -2.62 1.62 -5.16
C LYS A 148 -3.80 0.68 -5.15
N ASP A 149 -3.89 -0.16 -6.16
CA ASP A 149 -4.85 -1.25 -6.30
C ASP A 149 -4.09 -2.55 -6.61
N LEU A 150 -4.29 -3.57 -5.78
CA LEU A 150 -3.72 -4.90 -5.93
C LEU A 150 -4.86 -5.92 -6.01
N LYS A 151 -5.06 -6.48 -7.21
CA LYS A 151 -5.97 -7.59 -7.47
C LYS A 151 -5.25 -8.90 -7.15
N VAL A 152 -5.85 -9.76 -6.33
CA VAL A 152 -5.32 -11.10 -5.97
C VAL A 152 -6.46 -12.12 -6.00
N GLY A 153 -6.53 -12.92 -7.07
CA GLY A 153 -7.67 -13.80 -7.31
C GLY A 153 -8.99 -13.01 -7.29
N GLU A 154 -9.97 -13.41 -6.47
CA GLU A 154 -11.30 -12.79 -6.44
C GLU A 154 -11.40 -11.44 -5.70
N ILE A 155 -10.35 -10.99 -5.01
CA ILE A 155 -10.38 -9.76 -4.20
C ILE A 155 -9.51 -8.65 -4.78
N SER A 156 -9.83 -7.41 -4.42
CA SER A 156 -8.95 -6.26 -4.60
C SER A 156 -8.62 -5.67 -3.23
N VAL A 157 -7.35 -5.36 -2.99
CA VAL A 157 -6.87 -4.66 -1.79
C VAL A 157 -6.08 -3.44 -2.23
N GLY A 158 -6.20 -2.32 -1.54
CA GLY A 158 -5.53 -1.11 -1.99
C GLY A 158 -5.66 0.04 -1.01
N TYR A 159 -5.13 1.19 -1.39
CA TYR A 159 -5.27 2.44 -0.63
C TYR A 159 -5.54 3.63 -1.54
N VAL A 160 -6.06 4.69 -0.94
CA VAL A 160 -6.42 5.96 -1.59
C VAL A 160 -5.99 7.12 -0.70
N ASN A 161 -5.64 8.26 -1.31
CA ASN A 161 -5.34 9.53 -0.64
C ASN A 161 -4.13 9.45 0.34
N VAL A 162 -3.13 8.64 0.04
CA VAL A 162 -1.95 8.49 0.92
C VAL A 162 -0.92 9.59 0.64
N LYS A 163 -0.38 10.21 1.69
CA LYS A 163 0.67 11.24 1.54
C LYS A 163 2.01 10.61 1.12
N PRO A 164 2.87 11.34 0.38
CA PRO A 164 4.16 10.83 -0.10
C PRO A 164 5.02 10.19 1.00
N GLU A 165 5.07 10.81 2.18
CA GLU A 165 5.84 10.36 3.34
C GLU A 165 5.30 9.08 4.00
N GLU A 166 4.06 8.69 3.70
CA GLU A 166 3.42 7.48 4.25
C GLU A 166 3.30 6.33 3.27
N VAL A 167 3.61 6.54 1.97
CA VAL A 167 3.51 5.50 0.93
C VAL A 167 4.22 4.22 1.32
N PHE A 168 5.44 4.33 1.88
CA PHE A 168 6.21 3.16 2.31
C PHE A 168 5.48 2.32 3.37
N LEU A 169 4.82 2.97 4.32
CA LEU A 169 4.06 2.28 5.37
C LEU A 169 2.87 1.54 4.76
N PHE A 170 2.12 2.20 3.88
CA PHE A 170 0.94 1.62 3.25
C PHE A 170 1.30 0.47 2.31
N ASP A 171 2.38 0.60 1.52
CA ASP A 171 2.90 -0.48 0.68
C ASP A 171 3.29 -1.71 1.50
N LYS A 172 4.00 -1.49 2.62
CA LYS A 172 4.33 -2.56 3.55
C LYS A 172 3.07 -3.22 4.11
N THR A 173 2.04 -2.45 4.44
CA THR A 173 0.77 -3.00 4.90
C THR A 173 0.10 -3.87 3.85
N ILE A 174 -0.01 -3.41 2.61
CA ILE A 174 -0.59 -4.20 1.51
C ILE A 174 0.19 -5.51 1.29
N SER A 175 1.52 -5.48 1.39
CA SER A 175 2.37 -6.67 1.26
C SER A 175 2.13 -7.76 2.33
N THR A 176 1.48 -7.42 3.44
CA THR A 176 1.17 -8.39 4.52
C THR A 176 -0.07 -9.24 4.23
N LEU A 177 -0.75 -8.97 3.11
CA LEU A 177 -1.95 -9.69 2.69
C LEU A 177 -1.65 -11.19 2.60
N ARG A 178 -2.41 -11.99 3.35
CA ARG A 178 -2.26 -13.44 3.36
C ARG A 178 -3.58 -14.18 3.46
N LYS A 179 -3.65 -15.31 2.77
CA LYS A 179 -4.77 -16.25 2.82
C LYS A 179 -4.61 -17.19 4.02
N ARG A 180 -5.71 -17.52 4.70
CA ARG A 180 -5.74 -18.65 5.65
C ARG A 180 -5.34 -19.93 4.91
N LYS A 181 -4.28 -20.61 5.38
CA LYS A 181 -3.94 -21.95 4.89
C LYS A 181 -5.03 -22.93 5.33
N LYS A 182 -5.56 -23.76 4.41
CA LYS A 182 -6.40 -24.91 4.79
C LYS A 182 -5.51 -25.91 5.54
N GLN A 183 -5.87 -26.31 6.75
CA GLN A 183 -5.23 -27.46 7.40
C GLN A 183 -5.50 -28.68 6.51
N LYS A 184 -4.45 -29.42 6.12
CA LYS A 184 -4.63 -30.74 5.54
C LYS A 184 -5.26 -31.61 6.62
N SER A 185 -6.51 -31.99 6.44
CA SER A 185 -7.11 -33.08 7.21
C SER A 185 -6.27 -34.32 6.94
N GLY A 186 -5.52 -34.77 7.94
CA GLY A 186 -4.81 -36.05 7.88
C GLY A 186 -5.84 -37.16 7.70
N GLY A 187 -5.91 -37.71 6.49
CA GLY A 187 -6.58 -38.96 6.26
C GLY A 187 -5.71 -40.06 6.84
N TYR A 188 -6.14 -40.62 7.96
CA TYR A 188 -5.72 -41.96 8.35
C TYR A 188 -6.55 -42.94 7.51
N LEU A 189 -5.88 -43.64 6.60
CA LEU A 189 -6.34 -44.90 6.04
C LEU A 189 -6.16 -46.00 7.08
#